data_AF-A0A2W7SY01-F1
#
_entry.id   AF-A0A2W7SY01-F1
#
_cell.length_a   1.000
_cell.length_b   1.000
_cell.length_c   1.000
_cell.angle_alpha   90.00
_cell.angle_beta   90.00
_cell.angle_gamma   90.00
#
_symmetry.space_group_name_H-M   'P 1'
#
loop_
_entity.id
_entity.type
_entity.pdbx_description
1 polymer ?
#
loop_
_entity_poly.entity_id
_entity_poly.type
_entity_poly.pdbx_seq_one_letter_code
_entity_poly.pdbx_strand_id
1 'polypeptide(L)'
;MNLDKIFILEISQKSVIIKSSEMKLFIYLLFFFMMPFSLNEVLAQGNLQTTNNDTITLAQAYMNLYLTETYFDTLSKERISKILAFEENELSKINDKSFIEKNHSLYQFTNSLYFLNRSKLLSQQREVYNRSGLRRLKSIFDESIQAYNSAKIDEYQTFANGKNNLYEIISFDQVSNYRLLFEIRKLKDQFNRLFNEDIYPDFKRIFKRSSSPEKTDIDSLTYFARIYDMPLSTAILRNKAELDVFPFQSSTFITPEYTIDSKLDLISRYLQLKYLASPKVQVPRNFNKTILYEAYDDFLELKLETIGDQFIREELNPRVCAILLDEIERKFPRDKNVKELVHPSAPGIMMEISGGNYKQYFFPNPAPLASADSIINQFKPSLNTLNQVDRSLMSVFTTAGYKNQVHYYYDMDGFALTTSLEKFNLNGTAVSSSNRFIKNLGGNGKFSYYEIFKSMFFDVESEYRMFAFIIASQSATMSNEAMTAGFAEEILQNSYDRLPAELRNVSLPTKVLSIFVYHFHQNDIGEVPELDLSGKLSVQDHLKNAGLSKIID
;
A
#
# COMPACT_ATOMS: atom_id res chain seq x y z
N MET A 1 57.09 25.70 23.44
CA MET A 1 55.88 25.30 24.17
C MET A 1 54.87 24.83 23.12
N ASN A 2 54.65 23.54 22.84
CA ASN A 2 55.03 22.28 23.48
C ASN A 2 54.65 22.08 24.95
N LEU A 3 53.69 21.16 25.15
CA LEU A 3 53.45 20.18 26.23
C LEU A 3 52.11 19.51 25.84
N ASP A 4 52.10 18.36 25.16
CA ASP A 4 52.21 16.98 25.69
C ASP A 4 50.88 16.47 26.32
N LYS A 5 50.43 15.21 26.16
CA LYS A 5 51.03 13.91 25.69
C LYS A 5 49.95 13.16 24.81
N ILE A 6 50.15 12.11 23.99
CA ILE A 6 51.13 11.00 23.82
C ILE A 6 51.04 9.94 24.97
N PHE A 7 51.15 8.61 24.86
CA PHE A 7 51.32 7.57 23.81
C PHE A 7 49.96 6.87 23.51
N ILE A 8 49.70 5.98 22.53
CA ILE A 8 50.41 4.89 21.79
C ILE A 8 50.59 3.57 22.57
N LEU A 9 50.07 2.48 22.01
CA LEU A 9 50.65 1.13 22.10
C LEU A 9 50.18 0.26 20.91
N GLU A 10 51.06 -0.60 20.39
CA GLU A 10 50.79 -1.54 19.30
C GLU A 10 50.10 -2.82 19.81
N ILE A 11 49.63 -3.69 18.89
CA ILE A 11 49.93 -5.13 18.96
C ILE A 11 49.66 -5.88 17.64
N SER A 12 50.64 -6.70 17.23
CA SER A 12 50.53 -7.90 16.39
C SER A 12 49.76 -7.85 15.06
N GLN A 13 50.49 -7.67 13.95
CA GLN A 13 50.18 -8.44 12.75
C GLN A 13 50.27 -9.95 13.07
N LYS A 14 49.21 -10.72 12.80
CA LYS A 14 49.31 -12.18 12.65
C LYS A 14 48.66 -12.60 11.34
N SER A 15 49.50 -13.13 10.45
CA SER A 15 49.10 -13.61 9.13
C SER A 15 48.25 -14.87 9.23
N VAL A 16 46.99 -14.80 8.79
CA VAL A 16 46.20 -15.98 8.43
C VAL A 16 46.13 -16.04 6.91
N ILE A 17 47.00 -16.86 6.31
CA ILE A 17 47.01 -17.08 4.85
C ILE A 17 45.91 -18.09 4.53
N ILE A 18 44.72 -17.60 4.19
CA ILE A 18 43.69 -18.38 3.50
C ILE A 18 43.79 -18.04 2.01
N LYS A 19 44.08 -19.05 1.17
CA LYS A 19 44.16 -18.90 -0.28
C LYS A 19 42.76 -18.66 -0.86
N SER A 20 42.41 -17.40 -1.15
CA SER A 20 41.14 -17.06 -1.82
C SER A 20 41.23 -17.17 -3.36
N SER A 21 41.95 -18.17 -3.88
CA SER A 21 42.20 -18.36 -5.32
C SER A 21 41.13 -19.19 -6.05
N GLU A 22 40.28 -19.94 -5.33
CA GLU A 22 39.40 -20.96 -5.94
C GLU A 22 37.91 -20.53 -5.99
N MET A 23 37.40 -19.79 -5.01
CA MET A 23 36.02 -19.26 -5.06
C MET A 23 35.76 -18.33 -6.26
N LYS A 24 36.79 -17.63 -6.77
CA LYS A 24 36.66 -16.78 -7.96
C LYS A 24 36.58 -17.56 -9.26
N LEU A 25 36.91 -18.85 -9.28
CA LEU A 25 36.68 -19.72 -10.44
C LEU A 25 35.30 -20.38 -10.38
N PHE A 26 34.83 -20.75 -9.17
CA PHE A 26 33.55 -21.43 -8.99
C PHE A 26 32.35 -20.58 -9.44
N ILE A 27 32.36 -19.28 -9.15
CA ILE A 27 31.30 -18.34 -9.58
C ILE A 27 31.21 -18.21 -11.12
N TYR A 28 32.31 -18.41 -11.85
CA TYR A 28 32.30 -18.43 -13.32
C TYR A 28 32.03 -19.82 -13.91
N LEU A 29 32.29 -20.91 -13.17
CA LEU A 29 31.98 -22.28 -13.58
C LEU A 29 30.52 -22.67 -13.36
N LEU A 30 29.84 -22.10 -12.36
CA LEU A 30 28.41 -22.32 -12.13
C LEU A 30 27.55 -21.89 -13.33
N PHE A 31 28.04 -20.92 -14.12
CA PHE A 31 27.41 -20.46 -15.37
C PHE A 31 27.63 -21.37 -16.59
N PHE A 32 28.37 -22.48 -16.46
CA PHE A 32 28.83 -23.27 -17.62
C PHE A 32 28.57 -24.78 -17.54
N PHE A 33 27.89 -25.28 -16.50
CA PHE A 33 27.62 -26.71 -16.30
C PHE A 33 26.15 -27.02 -15.91
N MET A 34 25.22 -26.63 -16.78
CA MET A 34 23.82 -27.10 -16.76
C MET A 34 23.39 -27.57 -18.16
N MET A 35 23.72 -28.82 -18.47
CA MET A 35 23.31 -29.60 -19.65
C MET A 35 23.53 -31.10 -19.35
N PRO A 36 22.76 -32.05 -19.89
CA PRO A 36 21.44 -31.91 -20.53
C PRO A 36 20.38 -32.88 -19.93
N PHE A 37 19.10 -32.49 -20.01
CA PHE A 37 18.03 -33.48 -20.20
C PHE A 37 17.11 -32.98 -21.33
N SER A 38 16.89 -33.85 -22.32
CA SER A 38 16.36 -33.48 -23.63
C SER A 38 14.84 -33.59 -23.68
N LEU A 39 14.14 -32.48 -23.95
CA LEU A 39 12.79 -32.50 -24.53
C LEU A 39 12.50 -31.21 -25.32
N ASN A 40 12.76 -31.27 -26.63
CA ASN A 40 12.40 -30.32 -27.70
C ASN A 40 13.00 -28.90 -27.68
N GLU A 41 13.36 -28.44 -28.87
CA GLU A 41 14.03 -27.15 -29.12
C GLU A 41 13.01 -26.00 -29.13
N VAL A 42 13.15 -25.04 -28.20
CA VAL A 42 12.51 -23.72 -28.29
C VAL A 42 13.56 -22.63 -28.13
N LEU A 43 13.53 -21.65 -29.03
CA LEU A 43 14.58 -20.65 -29.27
C LEU A 43 14.69 -19.60 -28.15
N ALA A 44 15.33 -19.94 -27.04
CA ALA A 44 15.41 -19.09 -25.84
C ALA A 44 16.67 -18.19 -25.71
N GLN A 45 17.68 -18.33 -26.58
CA GLN A 45 18.93 -17.54 -26.52
C GLN A 45 19.32 -16.85 -27.83
N GLY A 46 18.38 -16.71 -28.77
CA GLY A 46 18.49 -15.61 -29.73
C GLY A 46 18.29 -14.29 -28.98
N ASN A 47 19.06 -13.25 -29.30
CA ASN A 47 18.73 -11.89 -28.89
C ASN A 47 17.40 -11.50 -29.56
N LEU A 48 16.29 -11.77 -28.87
CA LEU A 48 14.98 -11.23 -29.21
C LEU A 48 15.10 -9.71 -29.16
N GLN A 49 15.19 -9.10 -30.34
CA GLN A 49 15.04 -7.65 -30.47
C GLN A 49 13.63 -7.32 -30.02
N THR A 50 13.50 -6.80 -28.79
CA THR A 50 12.25 -6.28 -28.22
C THR A 50 11.62 -5.36 -29.26
N THR A 51 10.50 -5.79 -29.82
CA THR A 51 9.87 -5.05 -30.90
C THR A 51 9.21 -3.82 -30.29
N ASN A 52 9.68 -2.62 -30.67
CA ASN A 52 9.05 -1.38 -30.24
C ASN A 52 7.52 -1.50 -30.41
N ASN A 53 6.77 -1.25 -29.33
CA ASN A 53 5.32 -1.47 -29.22
C ASN A 53 4.88 -2.94 -29.01
N ASP A 54 5.61 -3.73 -28.22
CA ASP A 54 5.11 -5.02 -27.71
C ASP A 54 4.53 -4.94 -26.29
N THR A 55 3.60 -5.87 -26.01
CA THR A 55 2.86 -5.96 -24.75
C THR A 55 3.75 -6.40 -23.58
N ILE A 56 4.88 -7.07 -23.86
CA ILE A 56 5.80 -7.58 -22.84
C ILE A 56 6.59 -6.42 -22.22
N THR A 57 7.09 -5.50 -23.07
CA THR A 57 7.78 -4.28 -22.64
C THR A 57 6.90 -3.43 -21.73
N LEU A 58 5.62 -3.23 -22.09
CA LEU A 58 4.67 -2.50 -21.25
C LEU A 58 4.36 -3.23 -19.93
N ALA A 59 4.18 -4.55 -19.97
CA ALA A 59 3.96 -5.37 -18.78
C ALA A 59 5.16 -5.32 -17.81
N GLN A 60 6.39 -5.40 -18.34
CA GLN A 60 7.63 -5.28 -17.55
C GLN A 60 7.76 -3.90 -16.91
N ALA A 61 7.52 -2.82 -17.67
CA ALA A 61 7.54 -1.46 -17.14
C ALA A 61 6.50 -1.27 -16.03
N TYR A 62 5.28 -1.79 -16.20
CA TYR A 62 4.26 -1.82 -15.16
C TYR A 62 4.77 -2.51 -13.88
N MET A 63 5.28 -3.74 -13.98
CA MET A 63 5.72 -4.52 -12.82
C MET A 63 6.90 -3.83 -12.11
N ASN A 64 7.91 -3.37 -12.84
CA ASN A 64 9.08 -2.69 -12.27
C ASN A 64 8.70 -1.39 -11.55
N LEU A 65 7.78 -0.60 -12.11
CA LEU A 65 7.32 0.65 -11.50
C LEU A 65 6.36 0.42 -10.33
N TYR A 66 5.51 -0.60 -10.39
CA TYR A 66 4.61 -0.99 -9.30
C TYR A 66 5.38 -1.59 -8.10
N LEU A 67 6.44 -2.36 -8.37
CA LEU A 67 7.38 -2.82 -7.34
C LEU A 67 8.20 -1.65 -6.77
N THR A 68 8.66 -0.72 -7.60
CA THR A 68 9.39 0.49 -7.16
C THR A 68 8.53 1.38 -6.27
N GLU A 69 7.23 1.53 -6.58
CA GLU A 69 6.25 2.17 -5.68
C GLU A 69 6.13 1.35 -4.39
N THR A 70 5.91 0.03 -4.53
CA THR A 70 5.59 -0.85 -3.41
C THR A 70 6.65 -0.86 -2.32
N TYR A 71 7.92 -0.78 -2.72
CA TYR A 71 9.09 -0.86 -1.85
C TYR A 71 9.85 0.47 -1.74
N PHE A 72 9.24 1.59 -2.16
CA PHE A 72 9.91 2.90 -2.35
C PHE A 72 10.76 3.35 -1.16
N ASP A 73 10.23 3.25 0.07
CA ASP A 73 10.90 3.70 1.29
C ASP A 73 12.01 2.73 1.78
N THR A 74 12.16 1.56 1.14
CA THR A 74 13.21 0.56 1.44
C THR A 74 14.32 0.49 0.38
N LEU A 75 14.06 0.98 -0.83
CA LEU A 75 15.02 1.00 -1.93
C LEU A 75 15.98 2.19 -1.81
N SER A 76 17.25 2.00 -2.23
CA SER A 76 18.21 3.10 -2.27
C SER A 76 17.86 4.11 -3.39
N LYS A 77 18.15 5.39 -3.17
CA LYS A 77 17.89 6.46 -4.15
C LYS A 77 18.57 6.19 -5.49
N GLU A 78 19.74 5.55 -5.47
CA GLU A 78 20.53 5.16 -6.64
C GLU A 78 19.86 4.01 -7.40
N ARG A 79 19.23 3.04 -6.70
CA ARG A 79 18.46 1.96 -7.32
C ARG A 79 17.18 2.50 -7.96
N ILE A 80 16.42 3.35 -7.25
CA ILE A 80 15.22 4.01 -7.77
C ILE A 80 15.58 4.87 -9.00
N SER A 81 16.65 5.66 -8.93
CA SER A 81 17.11 6.49 -10.06
C SER A 81 17.47 5.66 -11.30
N LYS A 82 18.11 4.50 -11.12
CA LYS A 82 18.47 3.59 -12.22
C LYS A 82 17.24 2.94 -12.85
N ILE A 83 16.26 2.52 -12.04
CA ILE A 83 15.00 1.95 -12.55
C ILE A 83 14.26 3.03 -13.34
N LEU A 84 14.03 4.22 -12.77
CA LEU A 84 13.33 5.30 -13.47
C LEU A 84 14.03 5.74 -14.78
N ALA A 85 15.36 5.79 -14.83
CA ALA A 85 16.07 6.11 -16.08
C ALA A 85 15.95 5.00 -17.14
N PHE A 86 15.82 3.73 -16.73
CA PHE A 86 15.57 2.60 -17.64
C PHE A 86 14.11 2.62 -18.13
N GLU A 87 13.13 2.75 -17.25
CA GLU A 87 11.71 2.76 -17.63
C GLU A 87 11.31 4.01 -18.45
N GLU A 88 11.95 5.17 -18.23
CA GLU A 88 11.79 6.34 -19.10
C GLU A 88 12.23 6.03 -20.54
N ASN A 89 13.31 5.26 -20.72
CA ASN A 89 13.77 4.80 -22.03
C ASN A 89 12.81 3.77 -22.64
N GLU A 90 12.39 2.74 -21.90
CA GLU A 90 11.51 1.69 -22.40
C GLU A 90 10.12 2.23 -22.78
N LEU A 91 9.50 3.06 -21.93
CA LEU A 91 8.22 3.71 -22.26
C LEU A 91 8.34 4.64 -23.47
N SER A 92 9.47 5.31 -23.68
CA SER A 92 9.66 6.20 -24.85
C SER A 92 9.71 5.46 -26.19
N LYS A 93 9.99 4.15 -26.20
CA LYS A 93 9.92 3.30 -27.41
C LYS A 93 8.49 2.96 -27.81
N ILE A 94 7.53 3.09 -26.88
CA ILE A 94 6.11 2.83 -27.11
C ILE A 94 5.48 4.10 -27.71
N ASN A 95 5.36 4.12 -29.03
CA ASN A 95 4.95 5.28 -29.83
C ASN A 95 3.90 4.97 -30.91
N ASP A 96 3.54 3.69 -31.13
CA ASP A 96 2.46 3.31 -32.02
C ASP A 96 1.09 3.61 -31.36
N LYS A 97 0.28 4.39 -32.08
CA LYS A 97 -1.00 4.88 -31.56
C LYS A 97 -2.04 3.77 -31.40
N SER A 98 -2.02 2.76 -32.27
CA SER A 98 -2.97 1.63 -32.22
C SER A 98 -2.65 0.72 -31.02
N PHE A 99 -1.36 0.48 -30.75
CA PHE A 99 -0.90 -0.19 -29.54
C PHE A 99 -1.28 0.59 -28.28
N ILE A 100 -1.03 1.89 -28.24
CA ILE A 100 -1.38 2.74 -27.08
C ILE A 100 -2.90 2.74 -26.85
N GLU A 101 -3.71 2.93 -27.88
CA GLU A 101 -5.18 2.91 -27.80
C GLU A 101 -5.71 1.54 -27.31
N LYS A 102 -5.17 0.43 -27.86
CA LYS A 102 -5.55 -0.93 -27.45
C LYS A 102 -5.17 -1.27 -26.00
N ASN A 103 -4.08 -0.72 -25.49
CA ASN A 103 -3.58 -0.97 -24.13
C ASN A 103 -3.78 0.24 -23.19
N HIS A 104 -4.67 1.16 -23.54
CA HIS A 104 -4.70 2.53 -23.00
C HIS A 104 -4.74 2.62 -21.47
N SER A 105 -5.61 1.85 -20.81
CA SER A 105 -5.65 1.82 -19.33
C SER A 105 -4.32 1.41 -18.71
N LEU A 106 -3.69 0.33 -19.19
CA LEU A 106 -2.40 -0.14 -18.65
C LEU A 106 -1.28 0.85 -18.97
N TYR A 107 -1.25 1.40 -20.19
CA TYR A 107 -0.25 2.39 -20.62
C TYR A 107 -0.30 3.67 -19.77
N GLN A 108 -1.49 4.23 -19.58
CA GLN A 108 -1.68 5.45 -18.78
C GLN A 108 -1.43 5.19 -17.28
N PHE A 109 -1.85 4.03 -16.75
CA PHE A 109 -1.56 3.65 -15.37
C PHE A 109 -0.06 3.47 -15.10
N THR A 110 0.67 2.89 -16.06
CA THR A 110 2.13 2.71 -15.99
C THR A 110 2.87 4.05 -16.03
N ASN A 111 2.43 4.98 -16.90
CA ASN A 111 2.93 6.35 -16.89
C ASN A 111 2.63 7.06 -15.56
N SER A 112 1.44 6.86 -14.98
CA SER A 112 1.09 7.44 -13.68
C SER A 112 2.02 6.95 -12.57
N LEU A 113 2.32 5.64 -12.51
CA LEU A 113 3.32 5.07 -11.60
C LEU A 113 4.73 5.65 -11.82
N TYR A 114 5.15 5.80 -13.08
CA TYR A 114 6.43 6.42 -13.44
C TYR A 114 6.55 7.83 -12.86
N PHE A 115 5.56 8.69 -13.13
CA PHE A 115 5.54 10.08 -12.68
C PHE A 115 5.36 10.21 -11.15
N LEU A 116 4.61 9.29 -10.51
CA LEU A 116 4.50 9.22 -9.05
C LEU A 116 5.86 8.92 -8.42
N ASN A 117 6.54 7.87 -8.87
CA ASN A 117 7.86 7.47 -8.35
C ASN A 117 8.93 8.55 -8.62
N ARG A 118 8.88 9.21 -9.79
CA ARG A 118 9.73 10.36 -10.12
C ARG A 118 9.49 11.54 -9.16
N SER A 119 8.23 11.78 -8.78
CA SER A 119 7.83 12.82 -7.82
C SER A 119 8.26 12.48 -6.39
N LYS A 120 8.07 11.23 -5.94
CA LYS A 120 8.54 10.72 -4.64
C LYS A 120 10.08 10.79 -4.53
N LEU A 121 10.82 10.51 -5.62
CA LEU A 121 12.28 10.60 -5.63
C LEU A 121 12.77 12.06 -5.59
N LEU A 122 12.10 12.94 -6.33
CA LEU A 122 12.44 14.37 -6.38
C LEU A 122 12.17 15.06 -5.04
N SER A 123 11.04 14.79 -4.38
CA SER A 123 10.72 15.39 -3.06
C SER A 123 11.71 15.00 -1.96
N GLN A 124 12.42 13.87 -2.08
CA GLN A 124 13.51 13.47 -1.18
C GLN A 124 14.83 14.26 -1.39
N GLN A 125 14.87 15.27 -2.26
CA GLN A 125 16.05 16.11 -2.53
C GLN A 125 15.89 17.50 -1.89
N ARG A 126 16.81 17.88 -0.99
CA ARG A 126 16.73 19.16 -0.22
C ARG A 126 16.70 20.42 -1.09
N GLU A 127 17.22 20.35 -2.31
CA GLU A 127 17.27 21.49 -3.24
C GLU A 127 15.90 21.83 -3.85
N VAL A 128 14.88 20.96 -3.69
CA VAL A 128 13.56 21.11 -4.32
C VAL A 128 12.66 22.11 -3.58
N TYR A 129 12.94 22.43 -2.31
CA TYR A 129 12.16 23.36 -1.48
C TYR A 129 12.38 24.85 -1.80
N ASN A 130 12.75 25.17 -3.04
CA ASN A 130 12.66 26.53 -3.59
C ASN A 130 11.55 26.56 -4.67
N ARG A 131 10.97 27.74 -4.92
CA ARG A 131 9.87 27.92 -5.88
C ARG A 131 10.09 27.26 -7.24
N SER A 132 11.30 27.30 -7.80
CA SER A 132 11.63 26.62 -9.06
C SER A 132 11.59 25.09 -8.95
N GLY A 133 12.13 24.53 -7.86
CA GLY A 133 12.05 23.11 -7.53
C GLY A 133 10.61 22.66 -7.31
N LEU A 134 9.84 23.39 -6.51
CA LEU A 134 8.42 23.10 -6.25
C LEU A 134 7.56 23.18 -7.52
N ARG A 135 7.81 24.12 -8.43
CA ARG A 135 7.13 24.17 -9.74
C ARG A 135 7.47 22.98 -10.64
N ARG A 136 8.74 22.53 -10.63
CA ARG A 136 9.14 21.30 -11.34
C ARG A 136 8.48 20.06 -10.73
N LEU A 137 8.43 20.00 -9.40
CA LEU A 137 7.78 18.92 -8.63
C LEU A 137 6.28 18.86 -8.94
N LYS A 138 5.59 20.01 -8.99
CA LYS A 138 4.20 20.11 -9.44
C LYS A 138 4.03 19.54 -10.85
N SER A 139 4.78 20.01 -11.85
CA SER A 139 4.64 19.57 -13.24
C SER A 139 4.69 18.04 -13.37
N ILE A 140 5.74 17.43 -12.82
CA ILE A 140 5.96 15.98 -12.88
C ILE A 140 4.84 15.22 -12.17
N PHE A 141 4.28 15.77 -11.09
CA PHE A 141 3.21 15.12 -10.35
C PHE A 141 1.82 15.32 -10.96
N ASP A 142 1.57 16.46 -11.60
CA ASP A 142 0.36 16.69 -12.39
C ASP A 142 0.31 15.74 -13.60
N GLU A 143 1.45 15.42 -14.21
CA GLU A 143 1.57 14.37 -15.23
C GLU A 143 1.15 12.99 -14.67
N SER A 144 1.43 12.69 -13.40
CA SER A 144 0.94 11.46 -12.72
C SER A 144 -0.58 11.47 -12.54
N ILE A 145 -1.16 12.60 -12.10
CA ILE A 145 -2.62 12.80 -11.93
C ILE A 145 -3.33 12.72 -13.28
N GLN A 146 -2.80 13.39 -14.31
CA GLN A 146 -3.35 13.38 -15.66
C GLN A 146 -3.33 11.97 -16.23
N ALA A 147 -2.23 11.24 -16.10
CA ALA A 147 -2.13 9.86 -16.56
C ALA A 147 -3.10 8.93 -15.80
N TYR A 148 -3.22 9.08 -14.47
CA TYR A 148 -4.18 8.30 -13.67
C TYR A 148 -5.63 8.51 -14.15
N ASN A 149 -6.09 9.77 -14.22
CA ASN A 149 -7.43 10.10 -14.71
C ASN A 149 -7.63 9.64 -16.16
N SER A 150 -6.59 9.72 -16.99
CA SER A 150 -6.62 9.28 -18.40
C SER A 150 -6.76 7.76 -18.52
N ALA A 151 -6.30 6.97 -17.54
CA ALA A 151 -6.42 5.51 -17.56
C ALA A 151 -7.87 4.98 -17.52
N LYS A 152 -8.83 5.82 -17.09
CA LYS A 152 -10.29 5.59 -17.24
C LYS A 152 -10.77 4.22 -16.72
N ILE A 153 -10.20 3.78 -15.60
CA ILE A 153 -10.36 2.43 -15.03
C ILE A 153 -11.85 2.05 -14.82
N ASP A 154 -12.67 2.99 -14.34
CA ASP A 154 -14.09 2.77 -14.12
C ASP A 154 -14.89 2.73 -15.44
N GLU A 155 -14.62 3.67 -16.36
CA GLU A 155 -15.34 3.80 -17.64
C GLU A 155 -15.17 2.57 -18.53
N TYR A 156 -13.95 2.03 -18.60
CA TYR A 156 -13.65 0.82 -19.38
C TYR A 156 -13.95 -0.48 -18.62
N GLN A 157 -14.44 -0.39 -17.38
CA GLN A 157 -14.72 -1.55 -16.52
C GLN A 157 -13.53 -2.52 -16.44
N THR A 158 -12.31 -1.98 -16.35
CA THR A 158 -11.04 -2.66 -16.66
C THR A 158 -10.85 -3.98 -15.92
N PHE A 159 -11.39 -4.10 -14.72
CA PHE A 159 -11.30 -5.31 -13.89
C PHE A 159 -12.59 -6.15 -13.85
N ALA A 160 -13.76 -5.56 -14.13
CA ALA A 160 -15.05 -6.26 -13.97
C ALA A 160 -15.27 -7.39 -15.01
N ASN A 161 -14.58 -7.31 -16.15
CA ASN A 161 -14.72 -8.28 -17.24
C ASN A 161 -13.91 -9.58 -17.06
N GLY A 162 -13.05 -9.68 -16.04
CA GLY A 162 -12.48 -10.94 -15.53
C GLY A 162 -11.74 -11.86 -16.52
N LYS A 163 -11.26 -11.34 -17.66
CA LYS A 163 -10.82 -12.16 -18.82
C LYS A 163 -9.51 -11.74 -19.49
N ASN A 164 -8.80 -10.74 -18.96
CA ASN A 164 -7.48 -10.41 -19.49
C ASN A 164 -6.39 -11.17 -18.70
N ASN A 165 -6.00 -12.34 -19.19
CA ASN A 165 -5.00 -13.20 -18.54
C ASN A 165 -3.68 -12.45 -18.27
N LEU A 166 -3.28 -11.51 -19.14
CA LEU A 166 -2.10 -10.67 -18.92
C LEU A 166 -2.21 -9.88 -17.61
N TYR A 167 -3.37 -9.27 -17.37
CA TYR A 167 -3.61 -8.44 -16.18
C TYR A 167 -3.59 -9.27 -14.89
N GLU A 168 -4.08 -10.51 -14.93
CA GLU A 168 -3.94 -11.46 -13.81
C GLU A 168 -2.47 -11.80 -13.56
N ILE A 169 -1.73 -12.20 -14.60
CA ILE A 169 -0.33 -12.65 -14.49
C ILE A 169 0.60 -11.55 -13.96
N ILE A 170 0.36 -10.28 -14.32
CA ILE A 170 1.15 -9.12 -13.86
C ILE A 170 0.59 -8.43 -12.60
N SER A 171 -0.54 -8.89 -12.06
CA SER A 171 -1.27 -8.22 -10.96
C SER A 171 -1.63 -6.76 -11.25
N PHE A 172 -2.21 -6.50 -12.43
CA PHE A 172 -2.90 -5.24 -12.76
C PHE A 172 -4.39 -5.38 -12.46
N ASP A 173 -4.77 -5.02 -11.23
CA ASP A 173 -6.08 -5.31 -10.66
C ASP A 173 -6.66 -4.13 -9.85
N GLN A 174 -7.81 -4.38 -9.23
CA GLN A 174 -8.49 -3.39 -8.40
C GLN A 174 -7.69 -3.00 -7.13
N VAL A 175 -6.83 -3.89 -6.62
CA VAL A 175 -5.96 -3.62 -5.45
C VAL A 175 -4.82 -2.69 -5.84
N SER A 176 -4.15 -2.95 -6.97
CA SER A 176 -3.10 -2.04 -7.48
C SER A 176 -3.67 -0.67 -7.82
N ASN A 177 -4.89 -0.61 -8.36
CA ASN A 177 -5.61 0.65 -8.60
C ASN A 177 -5.91 1.44 -7.32
N TYR A 178 -6.47 0.81 -6.28
CA TYR A 178 -6.71 1.50 -5.01
C TYR A 178 -5.42 1.96 -4.33
N ARG A 179 -4.34 1.19 -4.46
CA ARG A 179 -3.01 1.57 -3.97
C ARG A 179 -2.48 2.83 -4.66
N LEU A 180 -2.52 2.88 -5.99
CA LEU A 180 -2.05 4.04 -6.75
C LEU A 180 -2.89 5.29 -6.43
N LEU A 181 -4.22 5.15 -6.39
CA LEU A 181 -5.15 6.22 -6.01
C LEU A 181 -4.84 6.79 -4.60
N PHE A 182 -4.55 5.91 -3.64
CA PHE A 182 -4.19 6.30 -2.28
C PHE A 182 -2.85 7.04 -2.23
N GLU A 183 -1.79 6.52 -2.86
CA GLU A 183 -0.46 7.15 -2.83
C GLU A 183 -0.43 8.48 -3.61
N ILE A 184 -1.19 8.63 -4.70
CA ILE A 184 -1.35 9.93 -5.37
C ILE A 184 -2.07 10.91 -4.43
N ARG A 185 -3.20 10.55 -3.81
CA ARG A 185 -3.91 11.46 -2.89
C ARG A 185 -3.04 11.87 -1.69
N LYS A 186 -2.37 10.91 -1.06
CA LYS A 186 -1.37 11.10 0.01
C LYS A 186 -0.24 12.06 -0.39
N LEU A 187 0.30 11.94 -1.61
CA LEU A 187 1.37 12.82 -2.08
C LEU A 187 0.84 14.22 -2.47
N LYS A 188 -0.38 14.30 -3.04
CA LYS A 188 -1.06 15.58 -3.32
C LYS A 188 -1.27 16.36 -2.02
N ASP A 189 -1.73 15.73 -0.95
CA ASP A 189 -1.91 16.37 0.36
C ASP A 189 -0.59 16.90 0.95
N GLN A 190 0.54 16.22 0.71
CA GLN A 190 1.86 16.69 1.13
C GLN A 190 2.31 17.89 0.30
N PHE A 191 2.19 17.82 -1.02
CA PHE A 191 2.60 18.92 -1.92
C PHE A 191 1.71 20.15 -1.77
N ASN A 192 0.41 19.96 -1.50
CA ASN A 192 -0.52 21.04 -1.22
C ASN A 192 -0.05 21.92 -0.04
N ARG A 193 0.47 21.31 1.03
CA ARG A 193 1.05 22.03 2.18
C ARG A 193 2.28 22.83 1.77
N LEU A 194 3.23 22.20 1.06
CA LEU A 194 4.46 22.85 0.58
C LEU A 194 4.18 24.04 -0.35
N PHE A 195 3.18 23.92 -1.23
CA PHE A 195 2.79 24.98 -2.16
C PHE A 195 2.11 26.16 -1.45
N ASN A 196 1.23 25.89 -0.46
CA ASN A 196 0.67 26.93 0.40
C ASN A 196 1.77 27.64 1.21
N GLU A 197 2.75 26.89 1.76
CA GLU A 197 3.88 27.45 2.51
C GLU A 197 4.79 28.33 1.66
N ASP A 198 5.07 27.96 0.40
CA ASP A 198 5.89 28.74 -0.53
C ASP A 198 5.25 30.09 -0.91
N ILE A 199 3.93 30.15 -1.14
CA ILE A 199 3.24 31.41 -1.51
C ILE A 199 2.82 32.26 -0.30
N TYR A 200 2.84 31.71 0.92
CA TYR A 200 2.40 32.42 2.11
C TYR A 200 3.16 33.74 2.39
N PRO A 201 4.50 33.83 2.23
CA PRO A 201 5.23 35.10 2.36
C PRO A 201 4.77 36.17 1.36
N ASP A 202 4.32 35.79 0.16
CA ASP A 202 3.79 36.73 -0.83
C ASP A 202 2.42 37.27 -0.41
N PHE A 203 1.53 36.40 0.08
CA PHE A 203 0.23 36.78 0.66
C PHE A 203 0.42 37.77 1.84
N LYS A 204 1.35 37.49 2.77
CA LYS A 204 1.72 38.44 3.85
C LYS A 204 2.22 39.79 3.32
N ARG A 205 3.02 39.79 2.25
CA ARG A 205 3.56 41.01 1.64
C ARG A 205 2.47 41.84 0.94
N ILE A 206 1.51 41.21 0.29
CA ILE A 206 0.34 41.88 -0.32
C ILE A 206 -0.56 42.45 0.78
N PHE A 207 -0.84 41.67 1.82
CA PHE A 207 -1.59 42.13 2.98
C PHE A 207 -0.99 43.41 3.59
N LYS A 208 0.30 43.40 3.93
CA LYS A 208 0.97 44.58 4.53
C LYS A 208 1.03 45.79 3.58
N ARG A 209 0.98 45.59 2.26
CA ARG A 209 0.85 46.70 1.27
C ARG A 209 -0.56 47.29 1.24
N SER A 210 -1.59 46.47 1.39
CA SER A 210 -3.00 46.90 1.45
C SER A 210 -3.37 47.70 2.71
N SER A 211 -2.48 47.81 3.69
CA SER A 211 -2.67 48.68 4.86
C SER A 211 -2.80 50.16 4.45
N SER A 212 -2.27 50.55 3.28
CA SER A 212 -2.59 51.83 2.63
C SER A 212 -3.83 51.68 1.73
N PRO A 213 -4.92 52.46 1.93
CA PRO A 213 -6.20 52.29 1.21
C PRO A 213 -6.16 52.61 -0.30
N GLU A 214 -4.98 52.97 -0.82
CA GLU A 214 -4.75 53.24 -2.24
C GLU A 214 -4.19 52.04 -3.03
N LYS A 215 -3.76 50.96 -2.37
CA LYS A 215 -2.93 49.89 -2.98
C LYS A 215 -3.33 48.48 -2.53
N THR A 216 -4.59 48.11 -2.73
CA THR A 216 -5.03 46.72 -2.64
C THR A 216 -4.85 46.03 -3.99
N ASP A 217 -4.04 44.98 -4.02
CA ASP A 217 -3.57 44.29 -5.22
C ASP A 217 -4.04 42.82 -5.21
N ILE A 218 -5.28 42.61 -5.67
CA ILE A 218 -5.92 41.27 -5.73
C ILE A 218 -5.39 40.45 -6.91
N ASP A 219 -4.96 41.12 -7.98
CA ASP A 219 -4.36 40.45 -9.14
C ASP A 219 -3.06 39.76 -8.76
N SER A 220 -2.24 40.35 -7.87
CA SER A 220 -1.10 39.67 -7.28
C SER A 220 -1.48 38.40 -6.48
N LEU A 221 -2.56 38.41 -5.68
CA LEU A 221 -2.99 37.18 -4.97
C LEU A 221 -3.32 36.06 -5.95
N THR A 222 -4.08 36.41 -7.00
CA THR A 222 -4.48 35.50 -8.08
C THR A 222 -3.26 34.99 -8.86
N TYR A 223 -2.25 35.84 -9.07
CA TYR A 223 -0.99 35.48 -9.70
C TYR A 223 -0.20 34.45 -8.86
N PHE A 224 -0.04 34.66 -7.55
CA PHE A 224 0.71 33.72 -6.70
C PHE A 224 -0.02 32.39 -6.54
N ALA A 225 -1.35 32.38 -6.36
CA ALA A 225 -2.14 31.14 -6.30
C ALA A 225 -2.04 30.33 -7.62
N ARG A 226 -2.02 31.01 -8.77
CA ARG A 226 -1.81 30.39 -10.10
C ARG A 226 -0.41 29.80 -10.33
N ILE A 227 0.58 30.05 -9.46
CA ILE A 227 1.88 29.36 -9.56
C ILE A 227 1.72 27.84 -9.35
N TYR A 228 0.71 27.46 -8.54
CA TYR A 228 0.41 26.07 -8.18
C TYR A 228 -1.03 25.65 -8.54
N ASP A 229 -1.67 26.32 -9.51
CA ASP A 229 -3.05 26.07 -9.94
C ASP A 229 -4.03 25.92 -8.77
N MET A 230 -3.89 26.81 -7.80
CA MET A 230 -4.79 26.95 -6.67
C MET A 230 -5.90 27.94 -7.03
N PRO A 231 -7.19 27.53 -7.06
CA PRO A 231 -8.28 28.41 -7.44
C PRO A 231 -8.60 29.36 -6.28
N LEU A 232 -8.22 30.63 -6.43
CA LEU A 232 -8.58 31.68 -5.50
C LEU A 232 -10.05 32.07 -5.69
N SER A 233 -10.88 31.93 -4.65
CA SER A 233 -12.27 32.40 -4.72
C SER A 233 -12.31 33.90 -4.97
N THR A 234 -13.22 34.30 -5.86
CA THR A 234 -13.56 35.70 -6.15
C THR A 234 -15.05 35.96 -5.97
N ALA A 235 -15.74 35.10 -5.20
CA ALA A 235 -17.18 35.18 -4.94
C ALA A 235 -17.58 36.53 -4.33
N ILE A 236 -16.82 36.99 -3.33
CA ILE A 236 -16.98 38.29 -2.66
C ILE A 236 -16.93 39.44 -3.68
N LEU A 237 -15.84 39.56 -4.45
CA LEU A 237 -15.69 40.63 -5.46
C LEU A 237 -16.76 40.59 -6.56
N ARG A 238 -17.23 39.40 -6.93
CA ARG A 238 -18.30 39.20 -7.91
C ARG A 238 -19.70 39.38 -7.31
N ASN A 239 -19.80 39.56 -6.00
CA ASN A 239 -21.02 39.63 -5.22
C ASN A 239 -21.98 38.46 -5.54
N LYS A 240 -21.43 37.24 -5.45
CA LYS A 240 -22.18 35.98 -5.58
C LYS A 240 -21.98 35.14 -4.34
N ALA A 241 -23.02 34.41 -3.94
CA ALA A 241 -22.89 33.35 -2.95
C ALA A 241 -21.83 32.34 -3.40
N GLU A 242 -21.05 31.85 -2.45
CA GLU A 242 -20.07 30.80 -2.68
C GLU A 242 -20.80 29.46 -2.76
N LEU A 243 -21.15 29.06 -3.99
CA LEU A 243 -21.72 27.75 -4.23
C LEU A 243 -20.59 26.72 -4.20
N ASP A 244 -20.53 25.93 -3.13
CA ASP A 244 -19.84 24.65 -3.12
C ASP A 244 -20.44 23.75 -4.21
N VAL A 245 -19.81 23.76 -5.38
CA VAL A 245 -20.15 22.86 -6.49
C VAL A 245 -19.63 21.49 -6.11
N PHE A 246 -20.39 20.77 -5.28
CA PHE A 246 -20.16 19.36 -4.95
C PHE A 246 -19.91 18.59 -6.26
N PRO A 247 -18.67 18.15 -6.52
CA PRO A 247 -18.36 17.56 -7.80
C PRO A 247 -18.89 16.13 -7.82
N PHE A 248 -19.91 15.86 -8.65
CA PHE A 248 -20.40 14.51 -8.97
C PHE A 248 -19.39 13.74 -9.85
N GLN A 249 -18.10 13.79 -9.49
CA GLN A 249 -16.99 13.05 -10.09
C GLN A 249 -16.94 11.63 -9.53
N SER A 250 -16.35 10.67 -10.26
CA SER A 250 -16.16 9.32 -9.73
C SER A 250 -15.28 9.35 -8.47
N SER A 251 -15.51 8.41 -7.55
CA SER A 251 -14.69 8.25 -6.33
C SER A 251 -13.22 7.93 -6.62
N THR A 252 -12.90 7.53 -7.85
CA THR A 252 -11.53 7.34 -8.37
C THR A 252 -10.91 8.64 -8.92
N PHE A 253 -11.69 9.59 -9.43
CA PHE A 253 -11.13 10.78 -10.07
C PHE A 253 -10.30 11.63 -9.09
N ILE A 254 -9.25 12.26 -9.60
CA ILE A 254 -8.34 13.09 -8.82
C ILE A 254 -8.31 14.48 -9.44
N THR A 255 -8.75 15.50 -8.72
CA THR A 255 -8.71 16.89 -9.21
C THR A 255 -7.26 17.33 -9.46
N PRO A 256 -6.94 17.93 -10.62
CA PRO A 256 -5.63 18.54 -10.84
C PRO A 256 -5.42 19.77 -9.93
N GLU A 257 -6.46 20.54 -9.64
CA GLU A 257 -6.40 21.74 -8.79
C GLU A 257 -5.87 21.45 -7.38
N TYR A 258 -5.15 22.41 -6.81
CA TYR A 258 -4.63 22.36 -5.44
C TYR A 258 -5.47 23.26 -4.53
N THR A 259 -5.64 22.93 -3.26
CA THR A 259 -6.52 23.68 -2.34
C THR A 259 -5.74 24.75 -1.58
N ILE A 260 -6.32 25.94 -1.52
CA ILE A 260 -5.84 27.05 -0.68
C ILE A 260 -6.18 26.73 0.78
N ASP A 261 -5.22 26.91 1.68
CA ASP A 261 -5.44 26.71 3.11
C ASP A 261 -6.14 27.91 3.78
N SER A 262 -6.66 27.69 5.00
CA SER A 262 -7.51 28.69 5.68
C SER A 262 -6.80 30.00 6.01
N LYS A 263 -5.48 30.02 6.21
CA LYS A 263 -4.72 31.27 6.48
C LYS A 263 -4.48 32.06 5.18
N LEU A 264 -4.34 31.40 4.03
CA LEU A 264 -4.30 32.08 2.73
C LEU A 264 -5.69 32.58 2.31
N ASP A 265 -6.73 31.78 2.52
CA ASP A 265 -8.11 32.15 2.18
C ASP A 265 -8.62 33.30 3.05
N LEU A 266 -8.38 33.31 4.37
CA LEU A 266 -8.71 34.46 5.22
C LEU A 266 -8.04 35.76 4.75
N ILE A 267 -6.76 35.70 4.35
CA ILE A 267 -6.06 36.87 3.78
C ILE A 267 -6.76 37.30 2.49
N SER A 268 -7.17 36.36 1.63
CA SER A 268 -7.95 36.67 0.43
C SER A 268 -9.28 37.34 0.74
N ARG A 269 -10.11 36.74 1.60
CA ARG A 269 -11.43 37.27 1.98
C ARG A 269 -11.32 38.66 2.58
N TYR A 270 -10.42 38.87 3.54
CA TYR A 270 -10.16 40.20 4.12
C TYR A 270 -9.80 41.23 3.04
N LEU A 271 -8.90 40.88 2.11
CA LEU A 271 -8.46 41.80 1.07
C LEU A 271 -9.57 42.12 0.04
N GLN A 272 -10.41 41.15 -0.29
CA GLN A 272 -11.59 41.35 -1.14
C GLN A 272 -12.64 42.24 -0.46
N LEU A 273 -12.95 41.96 0.81
CA LEU A 273 -13.87 42.76 1.63
C LEU A 273 -13.38 44.22 1.77
N LYS A 274 -12.08 44.40 2.09
CA LYS A 274 -11.44 45.72 2.20
C LYS A 274 -11.39 46.47 0.86
N TYR A 275 -11.17 45.77 -0.24
CA TYR A 275 -11.26 46.36 -1.58
C TYR A 275 -12.69 46.88 -1.84
N LEU A 276 -13.73 46.07 -1.57
CA LEU A 276 -15.12 46.51 -1.71
C LEU A 276 -15.48 47.67 -0.78
N ALA A 277 -14.97 47.71 0.45
CA ALA A 277 -15.15 48.82 1.39
C ALA A 277 -14.47 50.12 0.94
N SER A 278 -13.36 50.05 0.18
CA SER A 278 -12.59 51.23 -0.25
C SER A 278 -13.46 52.25 -1.02
N PRO A 279 -13.42 53.56 -0.69
CA PRO A 279 -14.18 54.60 -1.41
C PRO A 279 -13.90 54.69 -2.91
N LYS A 280 -12.74 54.18 -3.39
CA LYS A 280 -12.36 54.24 -4.80
C LYS A 280 -13.09 53.21 -5.68
N VAL A 281 -13.64 52.15 -5.09
CA VAL A 281 -14.27 51.04 -5.83
C VAL A 281 -15.75 51.33 -6.08
N GLN A 282 -16.15 51.46 -7.34
CA GLN A 282 -17.55 51.55 -7.73
C GLN A 282 -18.13 50.13 -7.85
N VAL A 283 -19.30 49.88 -7.26
CA VAL A 283 -20.03 48.60 -7.39
C VAL A 283 -21.20 48.74 -8.38
N PRO A 284 -21.66 47.64 -9.01
CA PRO A 284 -22.88 47.65 -9.82
C PRO A 284 -24.12 48.10 -9.04
N ARG A 285 -25.12 48.68 -9.73
CA ARG A 285 -26.39 49.10 -9.10
C ARG A 285 -27.19 47.95 -8.48
N ASN A 286 -26.95 46.73 -8.94
CA ASN A 286 -27.59 45.49 -8.47
C ASN A 286 -26.74 44.72 -7.45
N PHE A 287 -25.82 45.39 -6.75
CA PHE A 287 -25.02 44.79 -5.69
C PHE A 287 -25.91 44.38 -4.50
N ASN A 288 -26.00 43.08 -4.25
CA ASN A 288 -26.74 42.47 -3.17
C ASN A 288 -25.94 42.60 -1.85
N LYS A 289 -26.45 43.44 -0.93
CA LYS A 289 -25.84 43.61 0.40
C LYS A 289 -25.82 42.33 1.22
N THR A 290 -26.85 41.47 1.11
CA THR A 290 -26.97 40.26 1.92
C THR A 290 -25.77 39.34 1.67
N ILE A 291 -25.43 39.09 0.41
CA ILE A 291 -24.24 38.31 0.01
C ILE A 291 -22.91 38.92 0.52
N LEU A 292 -22.83 40.25 0.64
CA LEU A 292 -21.63 40.89 1.23
C LEU A 292 -21.53 40.63 2.73
N TYR A 293 -22.67 40.64 3.45
CA TYR A 293 -22.67 40.39 4.89
C TYR A 293 -22.56 38.91 5.22
N GLU A 294 -23.26 38.03 4.49
CA GLU A 294 -23.05 36.56 4.53
C GLU A 294 -21.54 36.25 4.40
N ALA A 295 -20.86 36.75 3.36
CA ALA A 295 -19.44 36.48 3.16
C ALA A 295 -18.48 37.25 4.11
N TYR A 296 -18.96 38.24 4.87
CA TYR A 296 -18.21 38.85 5.98
C TYR A 296 -18.39 38.03 7.27
N ASP A 297 -19.61 37.56 7.54
CA ASP A 297 -19.94 36.76 8.70
C ASP A 297 -19.30 35.35 8.56
N ASP A 298 -19.28 34.74 7.35
CA ASP A 298 -18.47 33.56 6.98
C ASP A 298 -16.97 33.73 7.30
N PHE A 299 -16.43 34.92 7.01
CA PHE A 299 -15.03 35.28 7.27
C PHE A 299 -14.72 35.36 8.78
N LEU A 300 -15.73 35.55 9.64
CA LEU A 300 -15.60 35.42 11.09
C LEU A 300 -15.86 33.98 11.58
N GLU A 301 -16.80 33.25 10.96
CA GLU A 301 -17.09 31.85 11.27
C GLU A 301 -15.95 30.89 10.90
N LEU A 302 -15.06 31.28 9.97
CA LEU A 302 -13.71 30.74 9.80
C LEU A 302 -12.82 31.09 11.01
N LYS A 303 -13.21 30.59 12.18
CA LYS A 303 -12.78 31.01 13.53
C LYS A 303 -11.31 31.40 13.60
N LEU A 304 -11.06 32.70 13.64
CA LEU A 304 -9.72 33.30 13.78
C LEU A 304 -8.96 32.77 15.01
N GLU A 305 -9.66 32.28 16.02
CA GLU A 305 -9.12 31.66 17.24
C GLU A 305 -8.63 30.20 17.05
N THR A 306 -9.20 29.42 16.11
CA THR A 306 -8.77 28.03 15.87
C THR A 306 -7.54 27.96 14.96
N ILE A 307 -7.28 29.02 14.19
CA ILE A 307 -6.14 29.12 13.29
C ILE A 307 -4.92 29.58 14.11
N GLY A 308 -4.14 28.60 14.57
CA GLY A 308 -2.95 28.81 15.42
C GLY A 308 -1.79 29.60 14.79
N ASP A 309 -1.95 30.15 13.59
CA ASP A 309 -0.93 31.00 12.96
C ASP A 309 -0.74 32.32 13.73
N GLN A 310 0.50 32.79 13.84
CA GLN A 310 0.84 34.02 14.57
C GLN A 310 0.41 35.29 13.81
N PHE A 311 0.67 35.35 12.51
CA PHE A 311 0.39 36.51 11.66
C PHE A 311 -1.13 36.75 11.56
N ILE A 312 -1.94 35.70 11.43
CA ILE A 312 -3.40 35.81 11.43
C ILE A 312 -3.88 36.41 12.77
N ARG A 313 -3.40 35.90 13.91
CA ARG A 313 -3.80 36.40 15.23
C ARG A 313 -3.33 37.83 15.54
N GLU A 314 -2.19 38.25 14.99
CA GLU A 314 -1.68 39.61 15.14
C GLU A 314 -2.40 40.62 14.22
N GLU A 315 -2.59 40.28 12.94
CA GLU A 315 -2.97 41.22 11.89
C GLU A 315 -4.47 41.16 11.51
N LEU A 316 -5.15 40.05 11.81
CA LEU A 316 -6.61 39.87 11.70
C LEU A 316 -7.26 39.72 13.08
N ASN A 317 -6.78 40.47 14.06
CA ASN A 317 -7.37 40.51 15.41
C ASN A 317 -8.77 41.19 15.40
N PRO A 318 -9.60 40.99 16.45
CA PRO A 318 -10.99 41.49 16.48
C PRO A 318 -11.15 43.00 16.26
N ARG A 319 -10.15 43.83 16.62
CA ARG A 319 -10.18 45.27 16.36
C ARG A 319 -10.04 45.59 14.86
N VAL A 320 -9.25 44.81 14.12
CA VAL A 320 -9.10 44.97 12.66
C VAL A 320 -10.38 44.55 11.95
N CYS A 321 -11.03 43.46 12.39
CA CYS A 321 -12.34 43.06 11.86
C CYS A 321 -13.43 44.11 12.17
N ALA A 322 -13.48 44.66 13.38
CA ALA A 322 -14.42 45.74 13.72
C ALA A 322 -14.22 47.02 12.87
N ILE A 323 -12.96 47.38 12.56
CA ILE A 323 -12.66 48.50 11.63
C ILE A 323 -13.14 48.17 10.21
N LEU A 324 -12.91 46.95 9.73
CA LEU A 324 -13.40 46.51 8.41
C LEU A 324 -14.94 46.55 8.34
N LEU A 325 -15.64 46.13 9.41
CA LEU A 325 -17.09 46.20 9.46
C LEU A 325 -17.60 47.65 9.41
N ASP A 326 -16.99 48.58 10.14
CA ASP A 326 -17.35 50.01 10.06
C ASP A 326 -17.07 50.59 8.66
N GLU A 327 -15.97 50.21 8.00
CA GLU A 327 -15.71 50.60 6.60
C GLU A 327 -16.75 50.01 5.62
N ILE A 328 -17.22 48.78 5.85
CA ILE A 328 -18.28 48.13 5.07
C ILE A 328 -19.63 48.81 5.33
N GLU A 329 -20.07 48.96 6.58
CA GLU A 329 -21.38 49.53 6.93
C GLU A 329 -21.50 51.00 6.53
N ARG A 330 -20.42 51.78 6.63
CA ARG A 330 -20.35 53.18 6.16
C ARG A 330 -20.58 53.33 4.66
N LYS A 331 -20.27 52.28 3.86
CA LYS A 331 -20.44 52.26 2.40
C LYS A 331 -21.69 51.50 1.93
N PHE A 332 -22.09 50.46 2.66
CA PHE A 332 -23.19 49.56 2.33
C PHE A 332 -24.14 49.34 3.53
N PRO A 333 -24.84 50.37 4.05
CA PRO A 333 -25.58 50.28 5.31
C PRO A 333 -26.54 49.07 5.37
N ARG A 334 -26.46 48.28 6.45
CA ARG A 334 -27.34 47.11 6.69
C ARG A 334 -28.82 47.53 6.72
N ASP A 335 -29.65 46.82 5.97
CA ASP A 335 -31.10 47.06 5.92
C ASP A 335 -31.77 46.41 7.15
N LYS A 336 -32.15 47.25 8.13
CA LYS A 336 -32.58 46.87 9.50
C LYS A 336 -33.85 46.00 9.61
N ASN A 337 -34.39 45.51 8.50
CA ASN A 337 -35.70 44.84 8.42
C ASN A 337 -35.60 43.33 8.10
N VAL A 338 -34.41 42.81 7.77
CA VAL A 338 -34.21 41.36 7.55
C VAL A 338 -33.96 40.68 8.89
N LYS A 339 -34.81 39.71 9.25
CA LYS A 339 -34.66 38.87 10.45
C LYS A 339 -34.22 37.45 10.08
N GLU A 340 -33.62 36.78 11.05
CA GLU A 340 -32.98 35.46 10.90
C GLU A 340 -33.94 34.39 10.35
N LEU A 341 -33.44 33.58 9.41
CA LEU A 341 -34.07 32.35 8.92
C LEU A 341 -33.13 31.19 9.25
N VAL A 342 -33.60 30.24 10.05
CA VAL A 342 -32.78 29.13 10.59
C VAL A 342 -33.00 27.86 9.77
N HIS A 343 -31.92 27.21 9.36
CA HIS A 343 -31.96 25.96 8.57
C HIS A 343 -32.06 24.69 9.45
N PRO A 344 -32.93 23.71 9.11
CA PRO A 344 -33.05 22.44 9.83
C PRO A 344 -32.16 21.31 9.25
N SER A 345 -31.78 20.34 10.10
CA SER A 345 -30.96 19.17 9.75
C SER A 345 -31.78 17.87 9.65
N ALA A 346 -31.31 16.86 8.91
CA ALA A 346 -32.03 15.61 8.62
C ALA A 346 -31.41 14.34 9.28
N PRO A 347 -32.22 13.31 9.63
CA PRO A 347 -31.76 12.08 10.29
C PRO A 347 -31.50 10.89 9.32
N GLY A 348 -30.76 9.88 9.79
CA GLY A 348 -30.44 8.64 9.05
C GLY A 348 -31.04 7.35 9.66
N ILE A 349 -30.90 6.22 8.96
CA ILE A 349 -31.52 4.91 9.26
C ILE A 349 -30.45 3.79 9.23
N MET A 350 -30.64 2.74 10.05
CA MET A 350 -29.85 1.49 10.06
C MET A 350 -30.74 0.27 9.76
N MET A 351 -30.12 -0.87 9.40
CA MET A 351 -30.82 -2.12 9.08
C MET A 351 -29.99 -3.36 9.51
N GLU A 352 -30.66 -4.45 9.87
CA GLU A 352 -30.05 -5.70 10.38
C GLU A 352 -29.82 -6.76 9.28
N ILE A 353 -29.11 -7.85 9.62
CA ILE A 353 -28.75 -8.97 8.72
C ILE A 353 -29.16 -10.31 9.34
N SER A 354 -29.74 -11.21 8.55
CA SER A 354 -30.28 -12.51 8.98
C SER A 354 -29.31 -13.70 8.73
N GLY A 355 -29.58 -14.82 9.42
CA GLY A 355 -28.67 -15.98 9.52
C GLY A 355 -28.40 -16.77 8.23
N GLY A 356 -27.23 -17.42 8.18
CA GLY A 356 -26.71 -18.15 7.03
C GLY A 356 -26.55 -19.67 7.23
N ASN A 357 -26.31 -20.37 6.13
CA ASN A 357 -26.20 -21.83 6.05
C ASN A 357 -24.75 -22.29 6.34
N TYR A 358 -24.55 -23.21 7.28
CA TYR A 358 -23.20 -23.62 7.73
C TYR A 358 -22.58 -24.70 6.82
N LYS A 359 -21.54 -24.34 6.08
CA LYS A 359 -20.70 -25.29 5.30
C LYS A 359 -19.91 -26.19 6.26
N GLN A 360 -19.79 -27.48 5.92
CA GLN A 360 -18.87 -28.42 6.58
C GLN A 360 -17.54 -28.54 5.83
N TYR A 361 -16.45 -28.66 6.58
CA TYR A 361 -15.08 -28.69 6.08
C TYR A 361 -14.36 -29.96 6.53
N PHE A 362 -13.92 -30.78 5.57
CA PHE A 362 -13.23 -32.05 5.79
C PHE A 362 -11.77 -31.96 5.38
N PHE A 363 -10.89 -32.69 6.07
CA PHE A 363 -9.51 -32.87 5.60
C PHE A 363 -9.48 -33.95 4.49
N PRO A 364 -8.54 -33.91 3.53
CA PRO A 364 -8.46 -34.95 2.52
C PRO A 364 -8.14 -36.31 3.14
N ASN A 365 -8.89 -37.34 2.76
CA ASN A 365 -8.72 -38.71 3.20
C ASN A 365 -8.85 -39.66 1.98
N PRO A 366 -7.77 -40.29 1.51
CA PRO A 366 -6.40 -40.22 2.04
C PRO A 366 -5.80 -38.80 1.96
N ALA A 367 -4.90 -38.50 2.89
CA ALA A 367 -4.17 -37.23 2.91
C ALA A 367 -3.13 -37.16 1.77
N PRO A 368 -2.73 -35.99 1.27
CA PRO A 368 -1.64 -35.90 0.30
C PRO A 368 -0.32 -36.41 0.89
N LEU A 369 0.55 -36.90 0.02
CA LEU A 369 1.90 -37.35 0.36
C LEU A 369 2.68 -36.22 1.06
N ALA A 370 3.29 -36.55 2.19
CA ALA A 370 4.03 -35.63 3.05
C ALA A 370 5.55 -35.81 2.90
N SER A 371 6.32 -34.78 3.29
CA SER A 371 7.78 -34.81 3.35
C SER A 371 8.31 -35.73 4.45
N ALA A 372 7.57 -35.84 5.56
CA ALA A 372 7.83 -36.77 6.65
C ALA A 372 6.53 -37.08 7.43
N ASP A 373 6.40 -38.32 7.91
CA ASP A 373 5.26 -38.78 8.71
C ASP A 373 5.66 -39.43 10.05
N SER A 374 4.69 -39.53 10.97
CA SER A 374 4.82 -40.30 12.21
C SER A 374 3.45 -40.72 12.74
N ILE A 375 3.35 -41.95 13.26
CA ILE A 375 2.10 -42.52 13.79
C ILE A 375 2.29 -42.92 15.25
N ILE A 376 1.47 -42.35 16.14
CA ILE A 376 1.52 -42.59 17.59
C ILE A 376 0.24 -43.30 18.02
N ASN A 377 0.37 -44.59 18.30
CA ASN A 377 -0.71 -45.42 18.81
C ASN A 377 -1.03 -45.10 20.29
N GLN A 378 -2.30 -45.31 20.69
CA GLN A 378 -2.79 -45.03 22.04
C GLN A 378 -2.51 -43.58 22.52
N PHE A 379 -2.65 -42.60 21.62
CA PHE A 379 -2.31 -41.22 21.89
C PHE A 379 -3.09 -40.65 23.09
N LYS A 380 -2.35 -40.13 24.09
CA LYS A 380 -2.85 -39.55 25.35
C LYS A 380 -4.05 -40.34 25.93
N PRO A 381 -3.84 -41.56 26.46
CA PRO A 381 -4.91 -42.50 26.78
C PRO A 381 -5.75 -42.08 28.00
N SER A 382 -5.30 -41.10 28.78
CA SER A 382 -6.04 -40.48 29.88
C SER A 382 -7.06 -39.42 29.44
N LEU A 383 -7.04 -39.00 28.17
CA LEU A 383 -7.96 -38.01 27.61
C LEU A 383 -9.06 -38.75 26.83
N ASN A 384 -10.29 -38.74 27.35
CA ASN A 384 -11.40 -39.54 26.81
C ASN A 384 -12.21 -38.81 25.74
N THR A 385 -12.20 -37.48 25.67
CA THR A 385 -12.97 -36.71 24.66
C THR A 385 -12.10 -35.81 23.80
N LEU A 386 -12.56 -35.51 22.57
CA LEU A 386 -11.79 -34.69 21.62
C LEU A 386 -11.50 -33.28 22.16
N ASN A 387 -12.41 -32.67 22.93
CA ASN A 387 -12.19 -31.40 23.64
C ASN A 387 -11.10 -31.47 24.72
N GLN A 388 -10.80 -32.64 25.29
CA GLN A 388 -9.65 -32.79 26.19
C GLN A 388 -8.34 -32.84 25.42
N VAL A 389 -8.31 -33.56 24.28
CA VAL A 389 -7.15 -33.63 23.37
C VAL A 389 -6.83 -32.26 22.79
N ASP A 390 -7.85 -31.57 22.25
CA ASP A 390 -7.80 -30.21 21.73
C ASP A 390 -7.14 -29.22 22.69
N ARG A 391 -7.60 -29.15 23.94
CA ARG A 391 -7.02 -28.27 24.98
C ARG A 391 -5.55 -28.60 25.26
N SER A 392 -5.19 -29.88 25.24
CA SER A 392 -3.81 -30.32 25.42
C SER A 392 -2.93 -29.81 24.27
N LEU A 393 -3.32 -30.07 23.02
CA LEU A 393 -2.63 -29.59 21.82
C LEU A 393 -2.51 -28.06 21.81
N MET A 394 -3.62 -27.35 22.04
CA MET A 394 -3.69 -25.90 21.94
C MET A 394 -2.81 -25.18 22.96
N SER A 395 -2.58 -25.79 24.13
CA SER A 395 -1.64 -25.28 25.13
C SER A 395 -0.19 -25.29 24.62
N VAL A 396 0.20 -26.31 23.86
CA VAL A 396 1.52 -26.43 23.24
C VAL A 396 1.62 -25.47 22.06
N PHE A 397 0.65 -25.45 21.14
CA PHE A 397 0.62 -24.52 20.01
C PHE A 397 0.70 -23.05 20.43
N THR A 398 -0.07 -22.66 21.45
CA THR A 398 -0.05 -21.30 22.00
C THR A 398 1.33 -20.94 22.58
N THR A 399 1.94 -21.88 23.32
CA THR A 399 3.29 -21.69 23.91
C THR A 399 4.37 -21.63 22.83
N ALA A 400 4.22 -22.40 21.76
CA ALA A 400 5.12 -22.42 20.60
C ALA A 400 4.88 -21.26 19.61
N GLY A 401 3.89 -20.39 19.86
CA GLY A 401 3.63 -19.17 19.08
C GLY A 401 2.64 -19.29 17.93
N TYR A 402 1.97 -20.43 17.74
CA TYR A 402 0.95 -20.67 16.70
C TYR A 402 -0.44 -20.13 17.11
N LYS A 403 -0.49 -19.08 17.95
CA LYS A 403 -1.77 -18.50 18.39
C LYS A 403 -2.49 -17.89 17.17
N ASN A 404 -3.71 -18.37 16.92
CA ASN A 404 -4.50 -18.04 15.72
C ASN A 404 -3.84 -18.49 14.39
N GLN A 405 -2.95 -19.49 14.42
CA GLN A 405 -2.26 -20.05 13.24
C GLN A 405 -2.57 -21.56 13.09
N VAL A 406 -3.82 -21.93 13.35
CA VAL A 406 -4.31 -23.30 13.55
C VAL A 406 -5.70 -23.42 12.94
N HIS A 407 -5.94 -24.55 12.27
CA HIS A 407 -7.07 -24.75 11.37
C HIS A 407 -7.66 -26.13 11.59
N TYR A 408 -8.98 -26.23 11.80
CA TYR A 408 -9.66 -27.48 12.15
C TYR A 408 -10.57 -27.99 11.04
N TYR A 409 -10.65 -29.32 10.94
CA TYR A 409 -11.44 -30.05 9.94
C TYR A 409 -12.07 -31.29 10.56
N TYR A 410 -13.17 -31.76 9.98
CA TYR A 410 -13.65 -33.12 10.20
C TYR A 410 -12.71 -34.12 9.52
N ASP A 411 -12.36 -35.21 10.21
CA ASP A 411 -11.78 -36.41 9.59
C ASP A 411 -12.16 -37.66 10.39
N MET A 412 -12.41 -38.76 9.67
CA MET A 412 -12.83 -40.07 10.21
C MET A 412 -13.90 -39.96 11.32
N ASP A 413 -13.59 -40.43 12.53
CA ASP A 413 -14.43 -40.35 13.74
C ASP A 413 -13.90 -39.31 14.76
N GLY A 414 -13.04 -38.40 14.31
CA GLY A 414 -12.38 -37.41 15.14
C GLY A 414 -12.16 -36.07 14.42
N PHE A 415 -10.92 -35.58 14.39
CA PHE A 415 -10.58 -34.32 13.73
C PHE A 415 -9.14 -34.27 13.20
N ALA A 416 -8.94 -33.44 12.19
CA ALA A 416 -7.63 -32.97 11.78
C ALA A 416 -7.41 -31.52 12.24
N LEU A 417 -6.18 -31.20 12.61
CA LEU A 417 -5.71 -29.86 12.93
C LEU A 417 -4.45 -29.58 12.10
N THR A 418 -4.47 -28.57 11.25
CA THR A 418 -3.27 -28.08 10.54
C THR A 418 -2.77 -26.76 11.10
N THR A 419 -1.49 -26.44 10.87
CA THR A 419 -0.95 -25.10 11.10
C THR A 419 -1.07 -24.23 9.86
N SER A 420 -1.11 -22.91 10.03
CA SER A 420 -0.77 -22.00 8.93
C SER A 420 0.66 -22.26 8.43
N LEU A 421 0.95 -21.82 7.20
CA LEU A 421 2.26 -22.02 6.57
C LEU A 421 3.35 -21.20 7.25
N GLU A 422 4.32 -21.91 7.81
CA GLU A 422 5.40 -21.37 8.63
C GLU A 422 6.70 -21.28 7.82
N LYS A 423 7.23 -20.07 7.65
CA LYS A 423 8.58 -19.86 7.13
C LYS A 423 9.63 -20.20 8.19
N PHE A 424 10.61 -21.01 7.81
CA PHE A 424 11.71 -21.43 8.68
C PHE A 424 13.07 -21.28 7.96
N ASN A 425 14.17 -21.44 8.70
CA ASN A 425 15.54 -21.36 8.18
C ASN A 425 16.03 -22.75 7.76
N LEU A 426 17.02 -22.85 6.87
CA LEU A 426 17.63 -24.12 6.39
C LEU A 426 18.01 -25.13 7.49
N ASN A 427 18.28 -24.68 8.73
CA ASN A 427 18.58 -25.53 9.88
C ASN A 427 17.33 -26.05 10.64
N GLY A 428 16.13 -25.90 10.08
CA GLY A 428 14.87 -26.28 10.71
C GLY A 428 14.27 -25.23 11.66
N THR A 429 15.02 -24.22 12.12
CA THR A 429 14.52 -23.27 13.14
C THR A 429 13.54 -22.25 12.58
N ALA A 430 12.50 -21.90 13.34
CA ALA A 430 11.52 -20.89 12.95
C ALA A 430 12.14 -19.49 12.68
N VAL A 431 11.59 -18.76 11.70
CA VAL A 431 11.89 -17.33 11.50
C VAL A 431 11.27 -16.47 12.62
N SER A 432 11.78 -15.26 12.80
CA SER A 432 11.27 -14.28 13.77
C SER A 432 9.77 -13.98 13.57
N SER A 433 9.06 -13.74 14.68
CA SER A 433 7.58 -13.84 14.75
C SER A 433 6.80 -12.92 13.81
N SER A 434 7.35 -11.79 13.35
CA SER A 434 6.69 -10.91 12.38
C SER A 434 6.61 -11.51 10.97
N ASN A 435 7.57 -12.37 10.62
CA ASN A 435 7.76 -12.91 9.27
C ASN A 435 7.61 -14.45 9.25
N ARG A 436 7.28 -15.05 10.40
CA ARG A 436 7.19 -16.51 10.60
C ARG A 436 6.02 -17.15 9.87
N PHE A 437 4.88 -16.46 9.75
CA PHE A 437 3.68 -17.01 9.15
C PHE A 437 3.30 -16.24 7.90
N ILE A 438 3.17 -16.95 6.79
CA ILE A 438 2.69 -16.41 5.52
C ILE A 438 1.21 -16.78 5.32
N LYS A 439 0.46 -15.88 4.69
CA LYS A 439 -0.95 -16.12 4.36
C LYS A 439 -1.12 -16.87 3.04
N ASN A 440 -0.21 -16.60 2.09
CA ASN A 440 -0.18 -17.14 0.74
C ASN A 440 1.30 -17.53 0.45
N LEU A 441 1.53 -18.65 -0.24
CA LEU A 441 2.84 -19.05 -0.80
C LEU A 441 3.08 -18.45 -2.18
N GLY A 442 2.03 -18.25 -2.96
CA GLY A 442 2.10 -17.84 -4.37
C GLY A 442 0.79 -18.20 -5.07
N GLY A 443 0.04 -17.19 -5.48
CA GLY A 443 -1.43 -17.28 -5.55
C GLY A 443 -1.98 -18.43 -6.39
N ASN A 444 -2.77 -19.30 -5.75
CA ASN A 444 -3.66 -20.27 -6.39
C ASN A 444 -2.97 -21.26 -7.37
N GLY A 445 -1.65 -21.44 -7.26
CA GLY A 445 -0.87 -22.24 -8.22
C GLY A 445 -0.82 -21.68 -9.65
N LYS A 446 -1.19 -20.41 -9.86
CA LYS A 446 -1.06 -19.74 -11.16
C LYS A 446 0.32 -19.11 -11.32
N PHE A 447 0.97 -19.42 -12.43
CA PHE A 447 2.21 -18.76 -12.84
C PHE A 447 2.01 -17.23 -12.93
N SER A 448 2.79 -16.47 -12.16
CA SER A 448 2.72 -15.00 -12.11
C SER A 448 4.08 -14.40 -12.43
N TYR A 449 4.16 -13.65 -13.54
CA TYR A 449 5.35 -12.85 -13.83
C TYR A 449 5.59 -11.80 -12.74
N TYR A 450 4.57 -11.29 -12.05
CA TYR A 450 4.77 -10.32 -10.98
C TYR A 450 5.62 -10.88 -9.83
N GLU A 451 5.34 -12.10 -9.36
CA GLU A 451 6.14 -12.75 -8.32
C GLU A 451 7.54 -13.16 -8.83
N ILE A 452 7.67 -13.52 -10.12
CA ILE A 452 8.94 -13.87 -10.80
C ILE A 452 9.79 -12.62 -11.17
N PHE A 453 9.21 -11.42 -11.21
CA PHE A 453 9.98 -10.17 -11.29
C PHE A 453 10.37 -9.70 -9.89
N LYS A 454 9.42 -9.72 -8.94
CA LYS A 454 9.64 -9.37 -7.52
C LYS A 454 10.81 -10.14 -6.91
N SER A 455 10.95 -11.42 -7.22
CA SER A 455 12.10 -12.24 -6.84
C SER A 455 13.44 -11.69 -7.29
N MET A 456 13.60 -11.35 -8.57
CA MET A 456 14.82 -10.80 -9.16
C MET A 456 15.25 -9.44 -8.56
N PHE A 457 14.41 -8.82 -7.73
CA PHE A 457 14.73 -7.62 -6.96
C PHE A 457 15.04 -7.88 -5.47
N PHE A 458 14.73 -9.06 -4.91
CA PHE A 458 14.79 -9.35 -3.47
C PHE A 458 15.22 -10.80 -3.15
N ASP A 459 16.53 -11.02 -2.94
CA ASP A 459 17.12 -12.31 -2.56
C ASP A 459 16.52 -12.91 -1.26
N VAL A 460 15.69 -13.95 -1.36
CA VAL A 460 15.25 -14.76 -0.20
C VAL A 460 14.98 -16.23 -0.58
N GLU A 461 16.03 -17.06 -0.64
CA GLU A 461 15.88 -18.54 -0.53
C GLU A 461 15.00 -18.86 0.70
N SER A 462 14.03 -19.77 0.56
CA SER A 462 12.93 -19.87 1.52
C SER A 462 12.44 -21.29 1.76
N GLU A 463 12.47 -21.71 3.03
CA GLU A 463 11.86 -22.95 3.50
C GLU A 463 10.52 -22.67 4.19
N TYR A 464 9.49 -23.44 3.85
CA TYR A 464 8.15 -23.34 4.45
C TYR A 464 7.66 -24.69 4.94
N ARG A 465 6.90 -24.74 6.03
CA ARG A 465 6.26 -25.97 6.50
C ARG A 465 4.82 -25.78 6.95
N MET A 466 4.01 -26.81 6.73
CA MET A 466 2.71 -27.01 7.36
C MET A 466 2.72 -28.36 8.09
N PHE A 467 2.27 -28.38 9.33
CA PHE A 467 1.99 -29.61 10.05
C PHE A 467 0.51 -29.97 9.89
N ALA A 468 0.19 -31.26 9.82
CA ALA A 468 -1.15 -31.80 10.02
C ALA A 468 -1.13 -32.85 11.12
N PHE A 469 -1.98 -32.67 12.14
CA PHE A 469 -2.17 -33.58 13.26
C PHE A 469 -3.57 -34.16 13.18
N ILE A 470 -3.69 -35.47 12.96
CA ILE A 470 -4.96 -36.15 12.71
C ILE A 470 -5.22 -37.12 13.86
N ILE A 471 -6.35 -36.95 14.56
CA ILE A 471 -6.74 -37.71 15.74
C ILE A 471 -8.04 -38.45 15.45
N ALA A 472 -7.96 -39.77 15.35
CA ALA A 472 -9.06 -40.69 15.04
C ALA A 472 -8.84 -42.06 15.73
N SER A 473 -9.79 -42.99 15.66
CA SER A 473 -9.59 -44.37 16.17
C SER A 473 -8.59 -45.19 15.35
N GLN A 474 -8.32 -44.78 14.11
CA GLN A 474 -7.41 -45.43 13.16
C GLN A 474 -6.34 -44.43 12.69
N SER A 475 -5.21 -44.93 12.19
CA SER A 475 -4.19 -44.10 11.55
C SER A 475 -4.68 -43.55 10.22
N ALA A 476 -4.54 -42.25 9.98
CA ALA A 476 -4.77 -41.65 8.67
C ALA A 476 -3.80 -42.23 7.63
N THR A 477 -4.28 -42.39 6.40
CA THR A 477 -3.50 -42.87 5.25
C THR A 477 -3.03 -41.72 4.36
N MET A 478 -1.92 -41.92 3.66
CA MET A 478 -1.45 -41.00 2.61
C MET A 478 -1.76 -41.55 1.21
N SER A 479 -1.95 -40.64 0.25
CA SER A 479 -2.02 -40.93 -1.18
C SER A 479 -0.61 -40.90 -1.80
N ASN A 480 -0.53 -41.17 -3.10
CA ASN A 480 0.71 -40.99 -3.88
C ASN A 480 0.81 -39.57 -4.49
N GLU A 481 -0.13 -38.67 -4.18
CA GLU A 481 -0.20 -37.33 -4.77
C GLU A 481 0.44 -36.32 -3.80
N ALA A 482 1.48 -35.63 -4.25
CA ALA A 482 2.18 -34.62 -3.45
C ALA A 482 1.28 -33.42 -3.12
N MET A 483 1.35 -32.94 -1.87
CA MET A 483 0.78 -31.65 -1.50
C MET A 483 1.41 -30.53 -2.35
N THR A 484 0.60 -29.74 -3.04
CA THR A 484 1.06 -28.53 -3.75
C THR A 484 0.84 -27.29 -2.89
N ALA A 485 1.63 -26.24 -3.12
CA ALA A 485 1.47 -24.94 -2.47
C ALA A 485 0.03 -24.41 -2.55
N GLY A 486 -0.59 -24.46 -3.74
CA GLY A 486 -1.96 -23.99 -3.95
C GLY A 486 -3.03 -24.85 -3.26
N PHE A 487 -2.83 -26.18 -3.16
CA PHE A 487 -3.77 -27.04 -2.43
C PHE A 487 -3.66 -26.83 -0.91
N ALA A 488 -2.46 -26.55 -0.39
CA ALA A 488 -2.29 -26.10 1.00
C ALA A 488 -3.01 -24.76 1.26
N GLU A 489 -2.93 -23.79 0.35
CA GLU A 489 -3.72 -22.54 0.44
C GLU A 489 -5.24 -22.82 0.48
N GLU A 490 -5.76 -23.69 -0.40
CA GLU A 490 -7.19 -24.04 -0.46
C GLU A 490 -7.67 -24.72 0.83
N ILE A 491 -6.89 -25.66 1.36
CA ILE A 491 -7.15 -26.34 2.64
C ILE A 491 -7.23 -25.32 3.79
N LEU A 492 -6.28 -24.37 3.88
CA LEU A 492 -6.28 -23.37 4.94
C LEU A 492 -7.49 -22.41 4.86
N GLN A 493 -7.92 -22.05 3.65
CA GLN A 493 -9.12 -21.22 3.43
C GLN A 493 -10.44 -21.95 3.77
N ASN A 494 -10.49 -23.27 3.64
CA ASN A 494 -11.67 -24.10 3.89
C ASN A 494 -11.60 -24.80 5.26
N SER A 495 -11.52 -24.03 6.35
CA SER A 495 -11.26 -24.54 7.70
C SER A 495 -12.06 -23.82 8.80
N TYR A 496 -12.07 -24.38 10.01
CA TYR A 496 -12.59 -23.71 11.22
C TYR A 496 -11.46 -23.14 12.10
N ASP A 497 -11.76 -22.04 12.81
CA ASP A 497 -10.85 -21.36 13.75
C ASP A 497 -10.63 -22.13 15.08
N ARG A 498 -11.43 -23.17 15.32
CA ARG A 498 -11.53 -23.94 16.57
C ARG A 498 -12.23 -25.27 16.31
N LEU A 499 -12.03 -26.25 17.20
CA LEU A 499 -12.75 -27.53 17.13
C LEU A 499 -14.29 -27.30 17.09
N PRO A 500 -15.02 -27.81 16.08
CA PRO A 500 -16.47 -27.74 15.99
C PRO A 500 -17.20 -28.18 17.28
N ALA A 501 -18.36 -27.58 17.55
CA ALA A 501 -19.06 -27.73 18.83
C ALA A 501 -19.57 -29.16 19.06
N GLU A 502 -20.01 -29.81 17.99
CA GLU A 502 -20.45 -31.19 17.90
C GLU A 502 -19.33 -32.19 18.23
N LEU A 503 -18.11 -31.97 17.72
CA LEU A 503 -16.96 -32.86 17.97
C LEU A 503 -16.47 -32.82 19.42
N ARG A 504 -16.63 -31.69 20.13
CA ARG A 504 -16.10 -31.51 21.50
C ARG A 504 -16.54 -32.59 22.48
N ASN A 505 -17.74 -33.12 22.32
CA ASN A 505 -18.34 -34.10 23.23
C ASN A 505 -18.18 -35.55 22.77
N VAL A 506 -17.57 -35.80 21.60
CA VAL A 506 -17.27 -37.15 21.11
C VAL A 506 -16.26 -37.82 22.05
N SER A 507 -16.58 -39.05 22.46
CA SER A 507 -15.75 -39.89 23.33
C SER A 507 -14.94 -40.86 22.48
N LEU A 508 -13.62 -40.75 22.54
CA LEU A 508 -12.66 -41.50 21.73
C LEU A 508 -11.53 -42.05 22.63
N PRO A 509 -11.79 -43.14 23.38
CA PRO A 509 -10.84 -43.65 24.39
C PRO A 509 -9.58 -44.22 23.72
N THR A 510 -9.75 -45.12 22.75
CA THR A 510 -8.69 -45.59 21.86
C THR A 510 -8.58 -44.62 20.68
N LYS A 511 -7.40 -44.00 20.52
CA LYS A 511 -7.10 -43.09 19.41
C LYS A 511 -5.64 -43.20 19.00
N VAL A 512 -5.41 -42.90 17.74
CA VAL A 512 -4.11 -42.76 17.08
C VAL A 512 -3.92 -41.28 16.76
N LEU A 513 -2.68 -40.80 16.85
CA LEU A 513 -2.27 -39.53 16.25
C LEU A 513 -1.39 -39.83 15.03
N SER A 514 -1.86 -39.50 13.84
CA SER A 514 -0.98 -39.36 12.66
C SER A 514 -0.48 -37.92 12.59
N ILE A 515 0.81 -37.74 12.36
CA ILE A 515 1.47 -36.44 12.16
C ILE A 515 2.08 -36.45 10.77
N PHE A 516 1.65 -35.52 9.92
CA PHE A 516 2.23 -35.30 8.60
C PHE A 516 2.89 -33.92 8.55
N VAL A 517 4.07 -33.83 7.93
CA VAL A 517 4.79 -32.58 7.71
C VAL A 517 4.94 -32.36 6.21
N TYR A 518 4.37 -31.26 5.72
CA TYR A 518 4.53 -30.77 4.36
C TYR A 518 5.60 -29.68 4.39
N HIS A 519 6.83 -30.02 3.99
CA HIS A 519 7.95 -29.09 3.88
C HIS A 519 8.08 -28.70 2.39
N PHE A 520 7.90 -27.42 2.10
CA PHE A 520 8.11 -26.84 0.78
C PHE A 520 9.43 -26.08 0.74
N HIS A 521 10.26 -26.38 -0.27
CA HIS A 521 11.47 -25.66 -0.61
C HIS A 521 11.20 -24.73 -1.81
N GLN A 522 11.86 -23.58 -1.84
CA GLN A 522 11.78 -22.62 -2.94
C GLN A 522 13.21 -22.31 -3.40
N ASN A 523 13.65 -22.96 -4.49
CA ASN A 523 15.05 -22.92 -4.95
C ASN A 523 15.43 -21.51 -5.41
N ASP A 524 14.59 -20.90 -6.24
CA ASP A 524 14.64 -19.49 -6.58
C ASP A 524 13.28 -18.83 -6.25
N ILE A 525 13.30 -17.53 -5.96
CA ILE A 525 12.12 -16.81 -5.50
C ILE A 525 11.15 -16.64 -6.68
N GLY A 526 9.85 -16.75 -6.43
CA GLY A 526 8.83 -16.68 -7.48
C GLY A 526 8.63 -17.98 -8.26
N GLU A 527 9.52 -18.98 -8.11
CA GLU A 527 9.14 -20.37 -8.35
C GLU A 527 8.01 -20.77 -7.39
N VAL A 528 7.13 -21.68 -7.82
CA VAL A 528 6.12 -22.28 -6.94
C VAL A 528 6.85 -23.17 -5.92
N PRO A 529 6.70 -22.96 -4.60
CA PRO A 529 7.40 -23.79 -3.62
C PRO A 529 7.04 -25.27 -3.76
N GLU A 530 8.06 -26.10 -4.04
CA GLU A 530 7.92 -27.53 -4.32
C GLU A 530 8.05 -28.34 -3.03
N LEU A 531 7.32 -29.45 -2.92
CA LEU A 531 7.38 -30.32 -1.74
C LEU A 531 8.74 -31.03 -1.67
N ASP A 532 9.56 -30.71 -0.67
CA ASP A 532 10.83 -31.37 -0.44
C ASP A 532 10.59 -32.79 0.09
N LEU A 533 10.79 -33.78 -0.78
CA LEU A 533 10.69 -35.21 -0.48
C LEU A 533 12.06 -35.86 -0.15
N SER A 534 13.12 -35.07 0.04
CA SER A 534 14.48 -35.59 0.29
C SER A 534 14.70 -36.16 1.69
N GLY A 535 13.77 -35.94 2.63
CA GLY A 535 13.84 -36.51 3.98
C GLY A 535 14.96 -35.96 4.87
N LYS A 536 15.53 -34.78 4.55
CA LYS A 536 16.62 -34.13 5.33
C LYS A 536 16.31 -33.93 6.81
N LEU A 537 15.03 -33.77 7.16
CA LEU A 537 14.53 -33.48 8.49
C LEU A 537 13.46 -34.51 8.88
N SER A 538 13.56 -35.09 10.07
CA SER A 538 12.51 -35.97 10.60
C SER A 538 11.33 -35.18 11.15
N VAL A 539 10.18 -35.83 11.35
CA VAL A 539 9.04 -35.23 12.07
C VAL A 539 9.48 -34.75 13.46
N GLN A 540 10.36 -35.50 14.13
CA GLN A 540 10.92 -35.12 15.43
C GLN A 540 11.76 -33.83 15.34
N ASP A 541 12.54 -33.64 14.28
CA ASP A 541 13.30 -32.40 14.06
C ASP A 541 12.39 -31.22 13.75
N HIS A 542 11.40 -31.40 12.87
CA HIS A 542 10.40 -30.35 12.59
C HIS A 542 9.64 -29.95 13.86
N LEU A 543 9.12 -30.91 14.64
CA LEU A 543 8.41 -30.65 15.90
C LEU A 543 9.30 -29.96 16.93
N LYS A 544 10.54 -30.43 17.11
CA LYS A 544 11.52 -29.84 18.03
C LYS A 544 11.85 -28.39 17.65
N ASN A 545 12.16 -28.15 16.38
CA ASN A 545 12.56 -26.84 15.87
C ASN A 545 11.37 -25.88 15.65
N ALA A 546 10.14 -26.37 15.78
CA ALA A 546 8.90 -25.61 15.88
C ALA A 546 8.52 -25.23 17.33
N GLY A 547 9.08 -25.91 18.33
CA GLY A 547 8.66 -25.82 19.74
C GLY A 547 7.49 -26.74 20.11
N LEU A 548 7.13 -27.68 19.23
CA LEU A 548 5.95 -28.56 19.32
C LEU A 548 6.23 -29.98 19.86
N SER A 549 7.46 -30.31 20.27
CA SER A 549 7.81 -31.68 20.75
C SER A 549 6.87 -32.19 21.85
N LYS A 550 6.40 -31.30 22.74
CA LYS A 550 5.48 -31.59 23.84
C LYS A 550 4.09 -32.09 23.42
N ILE A 551 3.81 -32.19 22.12
CA ILE A 551 2.65 -32.93 21.62
C ILE A 551 2.89 -34.45 21.78
N ILE A 552 4.11 -34.91 21.47
CA ILE A 552 4.47 -36.34 21.42
C ILE A 552 5.08 -36.85 22.73
N ASP A 553 5.57 -35.94 23.59
CA ASP A 553 5.89 -36.18 25.02
C ASP A 553 4.60 -36.30 25.85
#